data_AF-A0A368UZI5-F1
#
_entry.id   AF-A0A368UZI5-F1
#
_cell.length_a   1.000
_cell.length_b   1.000
_cell.length_c   1.000
_cell.angle_alpha   90.00
_cell.angle_beta   90.00
_cell.angle_gamma   90.00
#
_symmetry.space_group_name_H-M   'P 1'
#
loop_
_entity.id
_entity.type
_entity.pdbx_description
1 polymer ?
#
loop_
_entity_poly.entity_id
_entity_poly.type
_entity_poly.pdbx_seq_one_letter_code
_entity_poly.pdbx_strand_id
1 'polypeptide(L)'
;MKSLKRNLLALAIIGAPFAAQAELKPIDDAQMGSITGQAGVTIELETKVNIGEFRYTDEGSLAIKDISIGGAGAGYEDEMFKDIEIGRSLAFKDYTDLIDNIKIEIDVAADGDAIINVLPITAAPIDFGVTTGEWSLQGNTDSTLLASNFSMRGIFNKVGITVDTATDKLTLDTKVGISDLDIDVDFLAIGIRDLQLTKNTYLEKVADKATGGNGPTILDAAADIVVEVYKDQRFGSSDDSLAIDLQQFDADMKIGQVLVGGTSIGSLTLDNLSVQNTRMRIYGHQ
;
A
#
# COMPACT_ATOMS: atom_id res chain seq x y z
N MET A 1 -69.15 -8.38 52.07
CA MET A 1 -68.59 -8.05 50.74
C MET A 1 -67.08 -7.95 50.88
N LYS A 2 -66.34 -8.62 49.99
CA LYS A 2 -64.88 -8.80 50.00
C LYS A 2 -64.14 -7.59 49.39
N SER A 3 -62.93 -7.37 49.93
CA SER A 3 -61.68 -6.85 49.31
C SER A 3 -61.61 -5.44 48.71
N LEU A 4 -60.60 -4.65 49.13
CA LEU A 4 -59.35 -4.46 48.37
C LEU A 4 -58.22 -3.86 49.25
N LYS A 5 -57.00 -4.37 49.06
CA LYS A 5 -55.75 -3.99 49.74
C LYS A 5 -54.91 -3.05 48.85
N ARG A 6 -54.07 -2.25 49.51
CA ARG A 6 -52.78 -1.60 49.12
C ARG A 6 -52.24 -1.88 47.70
N ASN A 7 -51.99 -0.82 46.91
CA ASN A 7 -50.68 -0.51 46.29
C ASN A 7 -50.73 0.67 45.29
N LEU A 8 -49.81 1.63 45.50
CA LEU A 8 -48.95 2.36 44.54
C LEU A 8 -49.28 2.31 43.03
N LEU A 9 -49.47 3.48 42.37
CA LEU A 9 -48.99 3.82 41.01
C LEU A 9 -49.36 5.29 40.69
N ALA A 10 -48.42 6.24 40.73
CA ALA A 10 -47.59 6.72 39.63
C ALA A 10 -48.36 7.53 38.56
N LEU A 11 -48.16 8.85 38.57
CA LEU A 11 -48.35 9.68 37.38
C LEU A 11 -47.01 10.37 37.08
N ALA A 12 -46.38 9.88 36.02
CA ALA A 12 -45.09 10.33 35.54
C ALA A 12 -45.15 11.78 35.07
N ILE A 13 -44.27 12.62 35.63
CA ILE A 13 -43.92 13.89 35.01
C ILE A 13 -42.99 13.54 33.85
N ILE A 14 -43.48 13.74 32.63
CA ILE A 14 -42.68 13.70 31.41
C ILE A 14 -41.76 14.91 31.44
N GLY A 15 -40.60 14.74 32.08
CA GLY A 15 -39.46 15.64 31.95
C GLY A 15 -38.52 15.09 30.90
N ALA A 16 -38.72 15.48 29.64
CA ALA A 16 -37.71 15.28 28.60
C ALA A 16 -36.90 16.57 28.45
N PRO A 17 -35.61 16.60 28.82
CA PRO A 17 -34.66 17.45 28.15
C PRO A 17 -34.11 16.67 26.96
N PHE A 18 -34.50 17.12 25.76
CA PHE A 18 -33.74 16.86 24.54
C PHE A 18 -32.37 17.55 24.70
N ALA A 19 -31.38 16.78 25.13
CA ALA A 19 -29.98 17.11 24.97
C ALA A 19 -29.20 15.80 24.96
N ALA A 20 -29.18 15.13 23.80
CA ALA A 20 -28.07 14.26 23.48
C ALA A 20 -26.84 15.16 23.31
N GLN A 21 -26.28 15.63 24.42
CA GLN A 21 -24.94 16.16 24.42
C GLN A 21 -24.02 14.96 24.20
N ALA A 22 -23.31 14.96 23.08
CA ALA A 22 -22.02 14.30 23.05
C ALA A 22 -21.12 15.07 24.04
N GLU A 23 -21.21 14.74 25.33
CA GLU A 23 -20.23 15.18 26.30
C GLU A 23 -18.89 14.59 25.87
N LEU A 24 -18.01 15.44 25.34
CA LEU A 24 -16.59 15.11 25.23
C LEU A 24 -16.11 14.86 26.65
N LYS A 25 -16.00 13.59 27.04
CA LYS A 25 -15.43 13.21 28.34
C LYS A 25 -13.95 13.62 28.32
N PRO A 26 -13.52 14.58 29.14
CA PRO A 26 -12.12 14.92 29.24
C PRO A 26 -11.38 13.67 29.74
N ILE A 27 -10.36 13.25 29.01
CA ILE A 27 -9.44 12.22 29.49
C ILE A 27 -8.59 12.89 30.57
N ASP A 28 -8.60 12.34 31.78
CA ASP A 28 -7.78 12.83 32.89
C ASP A 28 -6.30 12.42 32.68
N ASP A 29 -5.36 13.21 33.20
CA ASP A 29 -3.92 13.00 33.01
C ASP A 29 -3.46 11.63 33.55
N ALA A 30 -4.16 11.08 34.54
CA ALA A 30 -3.92 9.72 35.03
C ALA A 30 -4.27 8.63 34.00
N GLN A 31 -5.30 8.87 33.17
CA GLN A 31 -5.66 7.98 32.06
C GLN A 31 -4.67 8.15 30.89
N MET A 32 -4.26 9.39 30.59
CA MET A 32 -3.17 9.66 29.63
C MET A 32 -1.83 9.05 30.06
N GLY A 33 -1.53 9.00 31.36
CA GLY A 33 -0.31 8.40 31.89
C GLY A 33 -0.17 6.89 31.62
N SER A 34 -1.29 6.19 31.41
CA SER A 34 -1.31 4.77 31.01
C SER A 34 -1.01 4.56 29.51
N ILE A 35 -1.12 5.60 28.70
CA ILE A 35 -0.78 5.61 27.27
C ILE A 35 0.71 5.93 27.09
N THR A 36 1.30 6.78 27.94
CA THR A 36 2.71 7.21 27.84
C THR A 36 3.72 6.27 28.50
N GLY A 37 3.27 5.16 29.10
CA GLY A 37 4.10 4.23 29.89
C GLY A 37 4.50 2.93 29.17
N GLN A 38 4.34 2.85 27.84
CA GLN A 38 4.61 1.63 27.06
C GLN A 38 5.93 1.75 26.29
N ALA A 39 6.62 0.62 26.12
CA ALA A 39 7.87 0.49 25.36
C ALA A 39 7.59 0.51 23.85
N GLY A 40 6.98 1.60 23.38
CA GLY A 40 6.53 1.76 22.00
C GLY A 40 5.08 2.25 21.89
N VAL A 41 4.64 2.47 20.65
CA VAL A 41 3.29 2.91 20.29
C VAL A 41 2.71 1.96 19.25
N THR A 42 1.47 1.50 19.49
CA THR A 42 0.70 0.75 18.50
C THR A 42 -0.45 1.62 17.99
N ILE A 43 -0.61 1.70 16.68
CA ILE A 43 -1.66 2.46 15.98
C ILE A 43 -2.41 1.51 15.06
N GLU A 44 -3.73 1.41 15.22
CA GLU A 44 -4.60 0.79 14.23
C GLU A 44 -5.15 1.89 13.31
N LEU A 45 -5.12 1.66 12.00
CA LEU A 45 -5.46 2.68 11.00
C LEU A 45 -6.30 2.08 9.88
N GLU A 46 -7.37 2.80 9.51
CA GLU A 46 -8.10 2.60 8.27
C GLU A 46 -8.15 3.96 7.55
N THR A 47 -7.73 4.02 6.29
CA THR A 47 -7.58 5.32 5.62
C THR A 47 -7.68 5.27 4.10
N LYS A 48 -8.08 6.38 3.50
CA LYS A 48 -8.01 6.63 2.06
C LYS A 48 -7.49 8.03 1.83
N VAL A 49 -6.53 8.17 0.93
CA VAL A 49 -5.89 9.43 0.58
C VAL A 49 -6.30 9.82 -0.83
N ASN A 50 -6.88 11.01 -0.97
CA ASN A 50 -7.18 11.61 -2.28
C ASN A 50 -6.37 12.89 -2.41
N ILE A 51 -5.60 13.01 -3.49
CA ILE A 51 -4.77 14.17 -3.81
C ILE A 51 -5.23 14.69 -5.16
N GLY A 52 -5.68 15.94 -5.22
CA GLY A 52 -6.15 16.53 -6.47
C GLY A 52 -5.03 16.65 -7.51
N GLU A 53 -3.82 17.01 -7.07
CA GLU A 53 -2.67 17.13 -7.96
C GLU A 53 -1.34 17.07 -7.20
N PHE A 54 -0.39 16.29 -7.73
CA PHE A 54 1.03 16.43 -7.47
C PHE A 54 1.65 17.25 -8.61
N ARG A 55 2.35 18.34 -8.30
CA ARG A 55 3.08 19.13 -9.30
C ARG A 55 4.51 19.39 -8.86
N TYR A 56 5.47 18.99 -9.69
CA TYR A 56 6.86 19.45 -9.63
C TYR A 56 7.05 20.59 -10.63
N THR A 57 7.60 21.73 -10.19
CA THR A 57 7.77 22.94 -11.02
C THR A 57 9.23 23.40 -11.00
N ASP A 58 9.74 23.70 -12.19
CA ASP A 58 11.03 24.33 -12.47
C ASP A 58 10.88 25.25 -13.71
N GLU A 59 11.71 25.14 -14.76
CA GLU A 59 11.50 25.84 -16.05
C GLU A 59 10.26 25.36 -16.84
N GLY A 60 9.60 24.33 -16.32
CA GLY A 60 8.31 23.79 -16.75
C GLY A 60 7.67 23.05 -15.57
N SER A 61 6.70 22.18 -15.81
CA SER A 61 6.15 21.34 -14.74
C SER A 61 5.80 19.93 -15.17
N LEU A 62 6.00 18.99 -14.26
CA LEU A 62 5.41 17.65 -14.28
C LEU A 62 4.21 17.67 -13.34
N ALA A 63 3.03 17.33 -13.84
CA ALA A 63 1.80 17.26 -13.05
C ALA A 63 1.14 15.89 -13.17
N ILE A 64 0.71 15.33 -12.04
CA ILE A 64 -0.08 14.10 -11.92
C ILE A 64 -1.36 14.46 -11.21
N LYS A 65 -2.51 14.22 -11.84
CA LYS A 65 -3.82 14.59 -11.31
C LYS A 65 -4.57 13.41 -10.71
N ASP A 66 -5.60 13.73 -9.92
CA ASP A 66 -6.63 12.80 -9.45
C ASP A 66 -6.06 11.52 -8.84
N ILE A 67 -5.11 11.67 -7.92
CA ILE A 67 -4.44 10.56 -7.27
C ILE A 67 -5.32 10.05 -6.13
N SER A 68 -5.66 8.76 -6.15
CA SER A 68 -6.34 8.06 -5.06
C SER A 68 -5.48 6.90 -4.60
N ILE A 69 -5.27 6.81 -3.28
CA ILE A 69 -4.57 5.72 -2.61
C ILE A 69 -5.51 5.21 -1.53
N GLY A 70 -5.92 3.94 -1.65
CA GLY A 70 -6.94 3.32 -0.80
C GLY A 70 -6.79 1.81 -0.80
N GLY A 71 -7.84 1.11 -0.37
CA GLY A 71 -7.96 -0.34 -0.53
C GLY A 71 -8.19 -0.71 -2.00
N ALA A 72 -8.13 -2.00 -2.33
CA ALA A 72 -8.36 -2.50 -3.68
C ALA A 72 -9.79 -2.21 -4.17
N GLY A 73 -10.74 -2.06 -3.25
CA GLY A 73 -12.15 -1.78 -3.53
C GLY A 73 -13.01 -3.02 -3.47
N ALA A 74 -14.28 -2.82 -3.10
CA ALA A 74 -15.28 -3.88 -3.13
C ALA A 74 -15.47 -4.44 -4.55
N GLY A 75 -15.53 -5.76 -4.68
CA GLY A 75 -15.69 -6.48 -5.95
C GLY A 75 -14.40 -7.07 -6.52
N TYR A 76 -13.23 -6.73 -5.98
CA TYR A 76 -11.94 -7.27 -6.43
C TYR A 76 -11.49 -8.52 -5.65
N GLU A 77 -12.26 -8.94 -4.64
CA GLU A 77 -11.94 -10.11 -3.81
C GLU A 77 -11.83 -11.40 -4.63
N ASP A 78 -12.60 -11.52 -5.72
CA ASP A 78 -12.62 -12.68 -6.61
C ASP A 78 -11.63 -12.55 -7.80
N GLU A 79 -11.14 -11.33 -8.06
CA GLU A 79 -10.27 -11.05 -9.20
C GLU A 79 -8.79 -11.14 -8.81
N MET A 80 -8.45 -10.69 -7.61
CA MET A 80 -7.05 -10.57 -7.20
C MET A 80 -6.38 -11.94 -7.02
N PHE A 81 -5.22 -12.15 -7.65
CA PHE A 81 -4.42 -13.39 -7.60
C PHE A 81 -5.24 -14.68 -7.78
N LYS A 82 -6.09 -14.72 -8.81
CA LYS A 82 -7.06 -15.80 -9.09
C LYS A 82 -6.52 -17.24 -9.08
N ASP A 83 -5.21 -17.43 -9.29
CA ASP A 83 -4.62 -18.78 -9.28
C ASP A 83 -4.51 -19.37 -7.85
N ILE A 84 -4.62 -18.53 -6.81
CA ILE A 84 -4.65 -18.93 -5.40
C ILE A 84 -6.06 -19.38 -5.00
N GLU A 85 -6.18 -20.66 -4.64
CA GLU A 85 -7.43 -21.26 -4.18
C GLU A 85 -7.42 -21.54 -2.66
N ILE A 86 -6.29 -22.02 -2.15
CA ILE A 86 -6.18 -22.45 -0.74
C ILE A 86 -6.16 -21.22 0.16
N GLY A 87 -7.10 -21.16 1.10
CA GLY A 87 -7.21 -20.05 2.06
C GLY A 87 -7.72 -18.74 1.44
N ARG A 88 -8.16 -18.75 0.17
CA ARG A 88 -8.59 -17.54 -0.55
C ARG A 88 -9.69 -16.78 0.20
N SER A 89 -10.74 -17.48 0.63
CA SER A 89 -11.88 -16.87 1.34
C SER A 89 -11.53 -16.30 2.72
N LEU A 90 -10.33 -16.59 3.24
CA LEU A 90 -9.82 -16.00 4.48
C LEU A 90 -8.90 -14.81 4.21
N ALA A 91 -8.19 -14.81 3.07
CA ALA A 91 -7.19 -13.82 2.71
C ALA A 91 -7.74 -12.67 1.84
N PHE A 92 -8.75 -12.94 1.01
CA PHE A 92 -9.37 -11.97 0.10
C PHE A 92 -10.84 -11.84 0.48
N LYS A 93 -11.14 -11.02 1.47
CA LYS A 93 -12.49 -10.79 1.97
C LYS A 93 -12.60 -9.37 2.50
N ASP A 94 -13.83 -8.88 2.54
CA ASP A 94 -14.17 -7.58 3.14
C ASP A 94 -13.40 -6.41 2.49
N TYR A 95 -13.10 -6.45 1.18
CA TYR A 95 -12.36 -5.37 0.54
C TYR A 95 -13.18 -4.10 0.49
N THR A 96 -12.56 -3.02 0.96
CA THR A 96 -13.12 -1.68 0.95
C THR A 96 -12.27 -0.77 0.08
N ASP A 97 -12.68 0.49 -0.08
CA ASP A 97 -11.84 1.51 -0.71
C ASP A 97 -10.86 2.16 0.28
N LEU A 98 -10.83 1.71 1.54
CA LEU A 98 -9.87 2.11 2.56
C LEU A 98 -8.71 1.12 2.59
N ILE A 99 -7.50 1.61 2.80
CA ILE A 99 -6.40 0.76 3.29
C ILE A 99 -6.75 0.46 4.74
N ASP A 100 -7.11 -0.78 5.03
CA ASP A 100 -7.57 -1.25 6.34
C ASP A 100 -6.74 -2.44 6.81
N ASN A 101 -7.18 -3.09 7.91
CA ASN A 101 -6.47 -4.23 8.50
C ASN A 101 -5.02 -3.87 8.91
N ILE A 102 -4.69 -2.59 9.11
CA ILE A 102 -3.33 -2.14 9.44
C ILE A 102 -3.13 -1.99 10.95
N LYS A 103 -2.04 -2.59 11.44
CA LYS A 103 -1.40 -2.27 12.71
C LYS A 103 0.00 -1.71 12.47
N ILE A 104 0.26 -0.51 12.97
CA ILE A 104 1.57 0.15 12.96
C ILE A 104 2.16 0.04 14.36
N GLU A 105 3.32 -0.60 14.47
CA GLU A 105 4.09 -0.72 15.72
C GLU A 105 5.35 0.14 15.58
N ILE A 106 5.52 1.11 16.46
CA ILE A 106 6.67 2.02 16.51
C ILE A 106 7.41 1.78 17.81
N ASP A 107 8.71 1.51 17.72
CA ASP A 107 9.58 1.34 18.88
C ASP A 107 10.96 1.95 18.62
N VAL A 108 11.71 2.17 19.70
CA VAL A 108 13.12 2.58 19.67
C VAL A 108 13.94 1.47 20.33
N ALA A 109 14.82 0.85 19.54
CA ALA A 109 15.70 -0.20 20.02
C ALA A 109 16.72 0.33 21.05
N ALA A 110 17.34 -0.57 21.79
CA ALA A 110 18.25 -0.21 22.89
C ALA A 110 19.51 0.58 22.44
N ASP A 111 19.87 0.45 21.16
CA ASP A 111 20.95 1.20 20.50
C ASP A 111 20.51 2.56 19.96
N GLY A 112 19.21 2.87 19.99
CA GLY A 112 18.64 4.15 19.56
C GLY A 112 17.95 4.09 18.20
N ASP A 113 17.96 2.95 17.52
CA ASP A 113 17.36 2.80 16.19
C ASP A 113 15.83 2.84 16.24
N ALA A 114 15.21 3.55 15.31
CA ALA A 114 13.76 3.54 15.18
C ALA A 114 13.33 2.33 14.37
N ILE A 115 12.41 1.53 14.90
CA ILE A 115 11.82 0.37 14.23
C ILE A 115 10.32 0.62 14.09
N ILE A 116 9.85 0.67 12.84
CA ILE A 116 8.45 0.87 12.50
C ILE A 116 7.99 -0.32 11.67
N ASN A 117 7.01 -1.08 12.16
CA ASN A 117 6.42 -2.21 11.44
C ASN A 117 4.96 -1.92 11.13
N VAL A 118 4.61 -1.97 9.85
CA VAL A 118 3.22 -2.01 9.38
C VAL A 118 2.90 -3.46 9.06
N LEU A 119 1.95 -4.03 9.79
CA LEU A 119 1.58 -5.43 9.74
C LEU A 119 0.05 -5.56 9.67
N PRO A 120 -0.48 -6.66 9.10
CA PRO A 120 -1.90 -6.91 9.16
C PRO A 120 -2.34 -7.19 10.61
N ILE A 121 -3.55 -6.73 10.98
CA ILE A 121 -4.19 -7.07 12.27
C ILE A 121 -4.61 -8.54 12.27
N THR A 122 -5.14 -9.01 11.14
CA THR A 122 -5.58 -10.38 10.92
C THR A 122 -4.55 -11.19 10.13
N ALA A 123 -4.83 -12.46 9.84
CA ALA A 123 -3.96 -13.27 8.98
C ALA A 123 -4.12 -12.97 7.48
N ALA A 124 -5.10 -12.14 7.09
CA ALA A 124 -5.26 -11.66 5.74
C ALA A 124 -4.19 -10.59 5.43
N PRO A 125 -3.65 -10.54 4.20
CA PRO A 125 -2.78 -9.45 3.80
C PRO A 125 -3.54 -8.12 3.80
N ILE A 126 -2.81 -7.01 3.76
CA ILE A 126 -3.40 -5.68 3.57
C ILE A 126 -3.51 -5.44 2.07
N ASP A 127 -4.72 -5.22 1.57
CA ASP A 127 -4.94 -4.84 0.18
C ASP A 127 -4.77 -3.34 -0.04
N PHE A 128 -4.41 -2.99 -1.26
CA PHE A 128 -4.32 -1.60 -1.66
C PHE A 128 -4.69 -1.42 -3.13
N GLY A 129 -5.14 -0.21 -3.42
CA GLY A 129 -5.40 0.32 -4.74
C GLY A 129 -4.76 1.70 -4.89
N VAL A 130 -4.13 1.93 -6.04
CA VAL A 130 -3.66 3.26 -6.44
C VAL A 130 -4.23 3.56 -7.81
N THR A 131 -4.83 4.73 -7.96
CA THR A 131 -5.24 5.25 -9.28
C THR A 131 -4.77 6.67 -9.45
N THR A 132 -4.54 7.09 -10.70
CA THR A 132 -4.31 8.49 -11.03
C THR A 132 -5.08 8.87 -12.29
N GLY A 133 -5.34 10.15 -12.45
CA GLY A 133 -5.67 10.75 -13.74
C GLY A 133 -4.44 10.91 -14.62
N GLU A 134 -4.41 12.00 -15.39
CA GLU A 134 -3.37 12.29 -16.37
C GLU A 134 -2.03 12.70 -15.75
N TRP A 135 -0.95 12.24 -16.36
CA TRP A 135 0.43 12.63 -16.09
C TRP A 135 0.89 13.50 -17.26
N SER A 136 1.13 14.79 -17.01
CA SER A 136 1.42 15.77 -18.05
C SER A 136 2.75 16.46 -17.81
N LEU A 137 3.49 16.66 -18.90
CA LEU A 137 4.62 17.59 -18.95
C LEU A 137 4.14 18.88 -19.60
N GLN A 138 4.38 20.01 -18.93
CA GLN A 138 4.06 21.34 -19.43
C GLN A 138 5.34 22.16 -19.50
N GLY A 139 5.76 22.51 -20.71
CA GLY A 139 6.82 23.49 -20.95
C GLY A 139 6.24 24.90 -21.15
N ASN A 140 7.11 25.85 -21.48
CA ASN A 140 6.72 27.25 -21.69
C ASN A 140 5.85 27.47 -22.95
N THR A 141 6.00 26.61 -23.95
CA THR A 141 5.30 26.71 -25.25
C THR A 141 4.47 25.48 -25.59
N ASP A 142 4.87 24.31 -25.10
CA ASP A 142 4.34 23.02 -25.51
C ASP A 142 3.99 22.15 -24.31
N SER A 143 3.16 21.14 -24.52
CA SER A 143 2.78 20.17 -23.51
C SER A 143 2.68 18.77 -24.09
N THR A 144 2.95 17.76 -23.26
CA THR A 144 2.85 16.35 -23.62
C THR A 144 2.09 15.59 -22.54
N LEU A 145 1.11 14.78 -22.94
CA LEU A 145 0.53 13.76 -22.09
C LEU A 145 1.50 12.58 -22.03
N LEU A 146 2.06 12.31 -20.85
CA LEU A 146 3.02 11.24 -20.63
C LEU A 146 2.32 9.91 -20.39
N ALA A 147 1.31 9.92 -19.52
CA ALA A 147 0.59 8.72 -19.15
C ALA A 147 -0.82 9.03 -18.66
N SER A 148 -1.68 8.02 -18.73
CA SER A 148 -3.06 8.06 -18.26
C SER A 148 -3.53 6.66 -17.86
N ASN A 149 -4.74 6.59 -17.29
CA ASN A 149 -5.39 5.34 -16.89
C ASN A 149 -4.53 4.46 -15.96
N PHE A 150 -3.68 5.07 -15.13
CA PHE A 150 -2.92 4.32 -14.14
C PHE A 150 -3.88 3.79 -13.08
N SER A 151 -3.96 2.48 -12.97
CA SER A 151 -4.66 1.77 -11.91
C SER A 151 -3.80 0.59 -11.51
N MET A 152 -3.54 0.46 -10.22
CA MET A 152 -2.76 -0.64 -9.65
C MET A 152 -3.51 -1.19 -8.46
N ARG A 153 -3.55 -2.51 -8.33
CA ARG A 153 -4.10 -3.22 -7.17
C ARG A 153 -3.17 -4.33 -6.75
N GLY A 154 -3.04 -4.47 -5.44
CA GLY A 154 -2.10 -5.39 -4.89
C GLY A 154 -2.33 -5.65 -3.42
N ILE A 155 -1.42 -6.42 -2.86
CA ILE A 155 -1.37 -6.68 -1.43
C ILE A 155 0.03 -6.41 -0.91
N PHE A 156 0.12 -6.06 0.38
CA PHE A 156 1.35 -6.17 1.12
C PHE A 156 1.13 -6.87 2.46
N ASN A 157 2.15 -7.61 2.89
CA ASN A 157 2.08 -8.39 4.13
C ASN A 157 2.89 -7.73 5.26
N LYS A 158 3.84 -6.87 4.89
CA LYS A 158 4.72 -6.16 5.79
C LYS A 158 5.24 -4.91 5.08
N VAL A 159 5.31 -3.82 5.84
CA VAL A 159 6.22 -2.71 5.56
C VAL A 159 7.04 -2.47 6.82
N GLY A 160 8.31 -2.88 6.80
CA GLY A 160 9.28 -2.59 7.85
C GLY A 160 10.10 -1.36 7.46
N ILE A 161 10.22 -0.43 8.39
CA ILE A 161 11.10 0.74 8.26
C ILE A 161 12.03 0.73 9.46
N THR A 162 13.33 0.76 9.19
CA THR A 162 14.37 0.92 10.21
C THR A 162 15.16 2.18 9.91
N VAL A 163 15.29 3.05 10.91
CA VAL A 163 16.24 4.18 10.85
C VAL A 163 17.39 3.87 11.79
N ASP A 164 18.53 3.57 11.19
CA ASP A 164 19.77 3.24 11.89
C ASP A 164 20.52 4.53 12.23
N THR A 165 20.69 4.77 13.53
CA THR A 165 21.32 5.97 14.08
C THR A 165 22.85 5.90 14.09
N ALA A 166 23.43 4.71 13.93
CA ALA A 166 24.87 4.52 13.83
C ALA A 166 25.37 4.70 12.39
N THR A 167 24.55 4.36 11.39
CA THR A 167 24.92 4.42 9.97
C THR A 167 24.21 5.50 9.17
N ASP A 168 23.26 6.23 9.76
CA ASP A 168 22.40 7.23 9.10
C ASP A 168 21.65 6.65 7.89
N LYS A 169 21.25 5.37 7.98
CA LYS A 169 20.53 4.66 6.93
C LYS A 169 19.08 4.46 7.29
N LEU A 170 18.20 4.71 6.32
CA LEU A 170 16.83 4.23 6.34
C LEU A 170 16.75 2.95 5.51
N THR A 171 16.25 1.86 6.10
CA THR A 171 15.94 0.62 5.39
C THR A 171 14.43 0.47 5.29
N LEU A 172 13.94 0.24 4.08
CA LEU A 172 12.57 -0.17 3.78
C LEU A 172 12.57 -1.64 3.36
N ASP A 173 11.89 -2.49 4.13
CA ASP A 173 11.73 -3.93 3.87
C ASP A 173 10.24 -4.23 3.70
N THR A 174 9.81 -4.51 2.47
CA THR A 174 8.41 -4.77 2.16
C THR A 174 8.23 -6.06 1.38
N LYS A 175 7.11 -6.72 1.65
CA LYS A 175 6.59 -7.84 0.85
C LYS A 175 5.37 -7.35 0.12
N VAL A 176 5.47 -7.18 -1.19
CA VAL A 176 4.40 -6.63 -2.03
C VAL A 176 4.12 -7.52 -3.23
N GLY A 177 2.84 -7.71 -3.53
CA GLY A 177 2.38 -8.36 -4.76
C GLY A 177 1.47 -7.40 -5.51
N ILE A 178 1.59 -7.35 -6.83
CA ILE A 178 0.65 -6.64 -7.70
C ILE A 178 -0.21 -7.70 -8.37
N SER A 179 -1.52 -7.62 -8.18
CA SER A 179 -2.42 -8.53 -8.89
C SER A 179 -2.78 -8.01 -10.27
N ASP A 180 -2.91 -6.68 -10.37
CA ASP A 180 -3.36 -6.01 -11.56
C ASP A 180 -2.74 -4.61 -11.63
N LEU A 181 -2.25 -4.25 -12.80
CA LEU A 181 -1.79 -2.92 -13.12
C LEU A 181 -2.07 -2.63 -14.59
N ASP A 182 -2.79 -1.53 -14.77
CA ASP A 182 -3.10 -0.92 -16.05
C ASP A 182 -2.43 0.45 -16.12
N ILE A 183 -1.86 0.76 -17.28
CA ILE A 183 -1.34 2.10 -17.60
C ILE A 183 -1.31 2.30 -19.10
N ASP A 184 -1.58 3.52 -19.54
CA ASP A 184 -1.27 4.00 -20.88
C ASP A 184 -0.10 4.98 -20.82
N VAL A 185 0.91 4.75 -21.66
CA VAL A 185 2.03 5.65 -21.93
C VAL A 185 1.73 6.40 -23.23
N ASP A 186 0.93 7.45 -23.10
CA ASP A 186 0.28 8.15 -24.20
C ASP A 186 1.25 8.65 -25.27
N PHE A 187 2.39 9.23 -24.87
CA PHE A 187 3.36 9.79 -25.83
C PHE A 187 4.05 8.73 -26.70
N LEU A 188 4.06 7.46 -26.27
CA LEU A 188 4.58 6.33 -27.05
C LEU A 188 3.47 5.48 -27.66
N ALA A 189 2.20 5.79 -27.38
CA ALA A 189 1.04 4.97 -27.72
C ALA A 189 1.19 3.51 -27.25
N ILE A 190 1.77 3.30 -26.07
CA ILE A 190 1.92 1.98 -25.45
C ILE A 190 0.89 1.84 -24.34
N GLY A 191 0.19 0.71 -24.27
CA GLY A 191 -0.67 0.36 -23.15
C GLY A 191 -0.24 -0.95 -22.51
N ILE A 192 -0.28 -1.03 -21.19
CA ILE A 192 -0.08 -2.26 -20.42
C ILE A 192 -1.40 -2.60 -19.75
N ARG A 193 -1.82 -3.86 -19.85
CA ARG A 193 -3.03 -4.37 -19.19
C ARG A 193 -2.75 -5.65 -18.42
N ASP A 194 -3.43 -5.78 -17.28
CA ASP A 194 -3.39 -6.97 -16.42
C ASP A 194 -1.95 -7.32 -16.00
N LEU A 195 -1.13 -6.33 -15.63
CA LEU A 195 0.20 -6.61 -15.11
C LEU A 195 0.10 -7.19 -13.69
N GLN A 196 0.59 -8.41 -13.55
CA GLN A 196 0.76 -9.11 -12.28
C GLN A 196 2.24 -9.24 -11.95
N LEU A 197 2.58 -9.02 -10.68
CA LEU A 197 3.91 -9.18 -10.11
C LEU A 197 3.79 -9.97 -8.81
N THR A 198 4.49 -11.10 -8.74
CA THR A 198 4.42 -12.06 -7.64
C THR A 198 5.83 -12.48 -7.24
N LYS A 199 5.93 -13.31 -6.20
CA LYS A 199 7.21 -13.96 -5.87
C LYS A 199 7.73 -14.75 -7.08
N ASN A 200 9.06 -14.87 -7.18
CA ASN A 200 9.78 -15.64 -8.21
C ASN A 200 9.57 -17.17 -8.20
N THR A 201 8.64 -17.67 -7.39
CA THR A 201 8.26 -19.09 -7.34
C THR A 201 6.80 -19.29 -7.70
N TYR A 202 6.09 -18.22 -8.06
CA TYR A 202 4.64 -18.25 -8.22
C TYR A 202 4.26 -19.01 -9.49
N LEU A 203 4.96 -18.78 -10.60
CA LEU A 203 4.66 -19.42 -11.87
C LEU A 203 4.90 -20.93 -11.82
N GLU A 204 5.93 -21.39 -11.11
CA GLU A 204 6.17 -22.82 -10.90
C GLU A 204 5.04 -23.46 -10.09
N LYS A 205 4.49 -22.76 -9.09
CA LYS A 205 3.32 -23.24 -8.34
C LYS A 205 2.06 -23.30 -9.19
N VAL A 206 1.86 -22.32 -10.07
CA VAL A 206 0.77 -22.33 -11.05
C VAL A 206 0.93 -23.53 -11.99
N ALA A 207 2.14 -23.78 -12.50
CA ALA A 207 2.43 -24.89 -13.39
C ALA A 207 2.29 -26.27 -12.69
N ASP A 208 2.75 -26.39 -11.44
CA ASP A 208 2.65 -27.63 -10.65
C ASP A 208 1.19 -28.05 -10.47
N LYS A 209 0.32 -27.10 -10.10
CA LYS A 209 -1.14 -27.31 -9.99
C LYS A 209 -1.76 -27.85 -11.27
N ALA A 210 -1.35 -27.34 -12.43
CA ALA A 210 -1.85 -27.80 -13.72
C ALA A 210 -1.55 -29.28 -13.98
N THR A 211 -0.56 -29.85 -13.27
CA THR A 211 -0.18 -31.27 -13.33
C THR A 211 -0.64 -32.10 -12.12
N GLY A 212 -1.48 -31.53 -11.26
CA GLY A 212 -2.03 -32.19 -10.06
C GLY A 212 -1.20 -31.97 -8.78
N GLY A 213 -0.20 -31.09 -8.81
CA GLY A 213 0.56 -30.67 -7.64
C GLY A 213 -0.13 -29.56 -6.81
N ASN A 214 0.63 -28.93 -5.92
CA ASN A 214 0.10 -27.88 -5.04
C ASN A 214 0.14 -26.53 -5.75
N GLY A 215 -1.00 -25.83 -5.79
CA GLY A 215 -1.08 -24.47 -6.32
C GLY A 215 -0.40 -23.40 -5.47
N PRO A 216 -0.32 -22.16 -5.99
CA PRO A 216 0.20 -21.04 -5.24
C PRO A 216 -0.67 -20.76 -4.02
N THR A 217 -0.02 -20.27 -2.96
CA THR A 217 -0.68 -19.81 -1.74
C THR A 217 -0.51 -18.30 -1.60
N ILE A 218 -1.13 -17.71 -0.58
CA ILE A 218 -0.96 -16.29 -0.29
C ILE A 218 0.50 -15.89 -0.01
N LEU A 219 1.34 -16.83 0.45
CA LEU A 219 2.76 -16.59 0.71
C LEU A 219 3.60 -16.50 -0.57
N ASP A 220 3.04 -16.91 -1.70
CA ASP A 220 3.68 -16.84 -3.02
C ASP A 220 3.24 -15.58 -3.79
N ALA A 221 2.22 -14.87 -3.30
CA ALA A 221 1.61 -13.73 -3.99
C ALA A 221 2.48 -12.46 -3.99
N ALA A 222 3.42 -12.34 -3.04
CA ALA A 222 4.20 -11.13 -2.82
C ALA A 222 5.70 -11.40 -2.91
N ALA A 223 6.42 -10.52 -3.61
CA ALA A 223 7.87 -10.51 -3.69
C ALA A 223 8.48 -9.65 -2.57
N ASP A 224 9.69 -10.01 -2.15
CA ASP A 224 10.48 -9.25 -1.18
C ASP A 224 11.20 -8.09 -1.89
N ILE A 225 11.12 -6.90 -1.30
CA ILE A 225 11.80 -5.69 -1.77
C ILE A 225 12.49 -5.03 -0.56
N VAL A 226 13.82 -4.91 -0.63
CA VAL A 226 14.62 -4.22 0.38
C VAL A 226 15.36 -3.05 -0.26
N VAL A 227 15.06 -1.86 0.21
CA VAL A 227 15.66 -0.59 -0.25
C VAL A 227 16.37 0.09 0.91
N GLU A 228 17.59 0.55 0.66
CA GLU A 228 18.34 1.41 1.57
C GLU A 228 18.38 2.84 1.02
N VAL A 229 18.07 3.80 1.88
CA VAL A 229 18.15 5.23 1.60
C VAL A 229 19.14 5.87 2.55
N TYR A 230 20.18 6.52 2.03
CA TYR A 230 21.27 7.05 2.83
C TYR A 230 22.07 8.13 2.09
N LYS A 231 22.96 8.82 2.79
CA LYS A 231 23.89 9.76 2.16
C LYS A 231 25.06 9.00 1.51
N ASP A 232 25.37 9.30 0.25
CA ASP A 232 26.56 8.77 -0.43
C ASP A 232 27.11 9.76 -1.47
N GLN A 233 28.25 9.45 -2.06
CA GLN A 233 28.82 10.23 -3.15
C GLN A 233 28.14 9.92 -4.49
N ARG A 234 28.07 10.95 -5.35
CA ARG A 234 27.68 10.80 -6.76
C ARG A 234 28.63 9.83 -7.46
N PHE A 235 28.11 9.04 -8.41
CA PHE A 235 28.94 8.18 -9.25
C PHE A 235 30.04 8.96 -9.97
N GLY A 236 31.30 8.61 -9.71
CA GLY A 236 32.46 9.22 -10.34
C GLY A 236 32.79 10.64 -9.89
N SER A 237 32.17 11.14 -8.80
CA SER A 237 32.51 12.43 -8.18
C SER A 237 32.69 12.28 -6.67
N SER A 238 33.29 13.28 -6.03
CA SER A 238 33.33 13.41 -4.56
C SER A 238 32.13 14.17 -4.00
N ASP A 239 31.24 14.68 -4.85
CA ASP A 239 30.06 15.45 -4.44
C ASP A 239 29.02 14.57 -3.75
N ASP A 240 28.34 15.14 -2.75
CA ASP A 240 27.29 14.47 -1.99
C ASP A 240 26.02 14.22 -2.83
N SER A 241 25.30 13.15 -2.50
CA SER A 241 24.02 12.77 -3.10
C SER A 241 23.15 11.96 -2.12
N LEU A 242 21.85 11.90 -2.41
CA LEU A 242 20.96 10.92 -1.78
C LEU A 242 21.08 9.60 -2.53
N ALA A 243 21.53 8.55 -1.86
CA ALA A 243 21.54 7.20 -2.39
C ALA A 243 20.20 6.50 -2.12
N ILE A 244 19.72 5.78 -3.13
CA ILE A 244 18.63 4.81 -3.03
C ILE A 244 19.13 3.53 -3.67
N ASP A 245 19.45 2.52 -2.86
CA ASP A 245 20.01 1.26 -3.32
C ASP A 245 19.01 0.13 -3.06
N LEU A 246 18.73 -0.65 -4.10
CA LEU A 246 17.92 -1.86 -4.01
C LEU A 246 18.87 -3.03 -3.81
N GLN A 247 18.71 -3.77 -2.70
CA GLN A 247 19.59 -4.89 -2.40
C GLN A 247 19.41 -6.02 -3.42
N GLN A 248 18.20 -6.58 -3.48
CA GLN A 248 17.79 -7.60 -4.43
C GLN A 248 16.28 -7.59 -4.57
N PHE A 249 15.79 -7.80 -5.79
CA PHE A 249 14.39 -7.97 -6.09
C PHE A 249 14.24 -9.15 -7.04
N ASP A 250 13.59 -10.21 -6.58
CA ASP A 250 13.27 -11.38 -7.39
C ASP A 250 11.75 -11.54 -7.48
N ALA A 251 11.25 -11.65 -8.70
CA ALA A 251 9.82 -11.76 -8.94
C ALA A 251 9.52 -12.56 -10.20
N ASP A 252 8.27 -13.02 -10.28
CA ASP A 252 7.67 -13.37 -11.56
C ASP A 252 6.75 -12.23 -12.00
N MET A 253 6.66 -12.00 -13.31
CA MET A 253 5.75 -11.02 -13.88
C MET A 253 4.95 -11.59 -15.04
N LYS A 254 3.67 -11.23 -15.12
CA LYS A 254 2.80 -11.50 -16.27
C LYS A 254 2.16 -10.21 -16.70
N ILE A 255 2.02 -10.01 -17.99
CA ILE A 255 1.26 -8.92 -18.60
C ILE A 255 0.24 -9.56 -19.52
N GLY A 256 -1.05 -9.38 -19.21
CA GLY A 256 -2.13 -9.94 -20.01
C GLY A 256 -2.13 -9.39 -21.43
N GLN A 257 -1.93 -8.07 -21.59
CA GLN A 257 -1.86 -7.46 -22.92
C GLN A 257 -0.88 -6.29 -22.97
N VAL A 258 -0.07 -6.26 -24.03
CA VAL A 258 0.70 -5.10 -24.44
C VAL A 258 0.03 -4.50 -25.67
N LEU A 259 -0.35 -3.23 -25.58
CA LEU A 259 -0.99 -2.48 -26.66
C LEU A 259 0.05 -1.56 -27.33
N VAL A 260 0.03 -1.48 -28.66
CA VAL A 260 0.78 -0.48 -29.44
C VAL A 260 -0.20 0.17 -30.42
N GLY A 261 -0.35 1.49 -30.34
CA GLY A 261 -1.35 2.22 -31.13
C GLY A 261 -2.79 1.75 -30.83
N GLY A 262 -3.06 1.33 -29.59
CA GLY A 262 -4.36 0.79 -29.16
C GLY A 262 -4.67 -0.63 -29.61
N THR A 263 -3.76 -1.30 -30.32
CA THR A 263 -3.94 -2.70 -30.75
C THR A 263 -3.07 -3.62 -29.91
N SER A 264 -3.63 -4.71 -29.39
CA SER A 264 -2.86 -5.71 -28.66
C SER A 264 -1.86 -6.41 -29.58
N ILE A 265 -0.61 -6.48 -29.13
CA ILE A 265 0.48 -7.23 -29.77
C ILE A 265 0.77 -8.57 -29.07
N GLY A 266 -0.02 -8.91 -28.04
CA GLY A 266 0.09 -10.15 -27.28
C GLY A 266 0.34 -9.93 -25.78
N SER A 267 0.61 -11.03 -25.09
CA SER A 267 0.94 -11.08 -23.66
C SER A 267 2.45 -11.25 -23.45
N LEU A 268 2.96 -10.85 -22.28
CA LEU A 268 4.35 -11.07 -21.87
C LEU A 268 4.39 -11.83 -20.54
N THR A 269 5.33 -12.76 -20.39
CA THR A 269 5.66 -13.40 -19.11
C THR A 269 7.16 -13.29 -18.90
N LEU A 270 7.55 -12.87 -17.70
CA LEU A 270 8.92 -12.88 -17.20
C LEU A 270 8.95 -13.84 -16.02
N ASP A 271 9.65 -14.94 -16.21
CA ASP A 271 9.83 -16.00 -15.22
C ASP A 271 11.21 -15.84 -14.58
N ASN A 272 11.27 -15.84 -13.25
CA ASN A 272 12.50 -15.66 -12.48
C ASN A 272 13.24 -14.34 -12.81
N LEU A 273 12.52 -13.20 -12.88
CA LEU A 273 13.14 -11.89 -12.98
C LEU A 273 13.97 -11.65 -11.72
N SER A 274 15.26 -11.33 -11.90
CA SER A 274 16.17 -10.95 -10.82
C SER A 274 16.80 -9.61 -11.13
N VAL A 275 16.55 -8.63 -10.26
CA VAL A 275 17.15 -7.30 -10.31
C VAL A 275 18.08 -7.16 -9.12
N GLN A 276 19.37 -7.00 -9.42
CA GLN A 276 20.44 -6.96 -8.42
C GLN A 276 21.35 -5.76 -8.69
N ASN A 277 22.10 -5.34 -7.67
CA ASN A 277 23.10 -4.27 -7.78
C ASN A 277 22.55 -2.95 -8.34
N THR A 278 21.28 -2.66 -8.07
CA THR A 278 20.64 -1.43 -8.54
C THR A 278 20.95 -0.31 -7.56
N ARG A 279 21.71 0.67 -8.03
CA ARG A 279 22.15 1.82 -7.24
C ARG A 279 21.69 3.11 -7.91
N MET A 280 20.95 3.96 -7.19
CA MET A 280 20.50 5.26 -7.65
C MET A 280 21.12 6.37 -6.81
N ARG A 281 21.55 7.46 -7.45
CA ARG A 281 22.08 8.66 -6.78
C ARG A 281 21.27 9.86 -7.25
N ILE A 282 20.56 10.52 -6.34
CA ILE A 282 19.72 11.69 -6.59
C ILE A 282 20.46 12.92 -6.07
N TYR A 283 20.63 13.91 -6.93
CA TYR A 283 21.29 15.18 -6.62
C TYR A 283 20.73 16.27 -7.54
N GLY A 284 20.74 17.51 -7.07
CA GLY A 284 20.31 18.65 -7.87
C GLY A 284 21.31 18.98 -8.98
N HIS A 285 20.80 19.58 -10.06
CA HIS A 285 21.62 20.25 -11.05
C HIS A 285 21.71 21.75 -10.73
N GLN A 286 22.83 22.38 -11.08
CA GLN A 286 22.99 23.84 -11.09
C GLN A 286 22.69 24.37 -12.49
#